data_AF-A0A4T0P9H2-F1
#
_entry.id   AF-A0A4T0P9H2-F1
#
_cell.length_a   1.000
_cell.length_b   1.000
_cell.length_c   1.000
_cell.angle_alpha   90.00
_cell.angle_beta   90.00
_cell.angle_gamma   90.00
#
_symmetry.space_group_name_H-M   'P 1'
#
loop_
_entity.id
_entity.type
_entity.pdbx_description
1 polymer ?
#
loop_
_entity_poly.entity_id
_entity_poly.type
_entity_poly.pdbx_seq_one_letter_code
_entity_poly.pdbx_strand_id
1 'polypeptide(L)'
;MITPYKGECIHFFDSIFSCHHSLRIGAIFIVLATSAFGTLLPIITGRIKGLGLPKIFYDTVKYFGSGVIVATAFIHLLAEAFEELSNEECLSGAWNDYDWSPALAEASVFFIFFAELWASRLGNKYLQRRGLEYDNHGHEGIGGIAGSHGAETHNPETPHLHDAPAATIGDRKSAETNDVESVHTAHSYSYNTMSMVTGVAILEFGVLFHSAILGLTLATTASDEFRVLLIVVVFHQMFEGLGLGARLAELPLKQWWIPYTGAACYFLITPVFIAIGLGVRETYNDESTAALIVSGVLNSLSGGILLYTGLVELLAHDFIFSSHMKNASDIYVLYASFCVLLGAGLMSLLGYWA
;
A
#
# COMPACT_ATOMS: atom_id res chain seq x y z
N MET A 1 -27.31 -4.38 -64.93
CA MET A 1 -28.02 -4.64 -63.66
C MET A 1 -27.11 -5.51 -62.82
N ILE A 2 -26.51 -4.92 -61.77
CA ILE A 2 -25.99 -5.51 -60.52
C ILE A 2 -25.15 -4.38 -59.89
N THR A 3 -25.73 -3.70 -58.91
CA THR A 3 -25.05 -2.83 -57.95
C THR A 3 -24.53 -3.70 -56.80
N PRO A 4 -23.29 -3.58 -56.34
CA PRO A 4 -22.90 -4.14 -55.05
C PRO A 4 -23.28 -3.17 -53.92
N TYR A 5 -23.75 -3.76 -52.84
CA TYR A 5 -24.26 -3.13 -51.62
C TYR A 5 -23.23 -2.21 -50.96
N LYS A 6 -23.61 -0.95 -50.73
CA LYS A 6 -22.81 0.08 -50.04
C LYS A 6 -23.24 0.28 -48.56
N GLY A 7 -23.91 -0.71 -47.96
CA GLY A 7 -24.59 -0.58 -46.67
C GLY A 7 -24.04 -1.41 -45.51
N GLU A 8 -23.22 -2.44 -45.76
CA GLU A 8 -22.80 -3.36 -44.68
C GLU A 8 -21.52 -2.93 -43.94
N CYS A 9 -20.59 -2.21 -44.59
CA CYS A 9 -19.36 -1.74 -43.92
C CYS A 9 -19.59 -0.61 -42.91
N ILE A 10 -20.63 0.21 -43.08
CA ILE A 10 -20.93 1.33 -42.17
C ILE A 10 -21.55 0.81 -40.86
N HIS A 11 -22.44 -0.18 -40.95
CA HIS A 11 -23.04 -0.81 -39.77
C HIS A 11 -22.04 -1.62 -38.93
N PHE A 12 -21.00 -2.21 -39.54
CA PHE A 12 -19.96 -2.92 -38.80
C PHE A 12 -19.07 -1.95 -38.00
N PHE A 13 -18.65 -0.84 -38.61
CA PHE A 13 -17.86 0.19 -37.93
C PHE A 13 -18.66 0.91 -36.84
N ASP A 14 -19.92 1.27 -37.09
CA ASP A 14 -20.79 1.89 -36.07
C ASP A 14 -21.13 0.91 -34.93
N SER A 15 -21.28 -0.38 -35.24
CA SER A 15 -21.51 -1.43 -34.22
C SER A 15 -20.25 -1.67 -33.38
N ILE A 16 -19.06 -1.71 -33.98
CA ILE A 16 -17.79 -1.80 -33.27
C ILE A 16 -17.56 -0.54 -32.42
N PHE A 17 -17.70 0.66 -33.00
CA PHE A 17 -17.50 1.92 -32.28
C PHE A 17 -18.49 2.07 -31.11
N SER A 18 -19.76 1.71 -31.31
CA SER A 18 -20.78 1.68 -30.25
C SER A 18 -20.50 0.58 -29.20
N CYS A 19 -19.96 -0.57 -29.60
CA CYS A 19 -19.59 -1.67 -28.71
C CYS A 19 -18.37 -1.30 -27.84
N HIS A 20 -17.34 -0.66 -28.40
CA HIS A 20 -16.18 -0.20 -27.65
C HIS A 20 -16.52 0.97 -26.73
N HIS A 21 -17.37 1.91 -27.16
CA HIS A 21 -17.77 3.03 -26.31
C HIS A 21 -18.67 2.58 -25.15
N SER A 22 -19.62 1.68 -25.39
CA SER A 22 -20.45 1.09 -24.33
C SER A 22 -19.63 0.22 -23.36
N LEU A 23 -18.63 -0.52 -23.85
CA LEU A 23 -17.73 -1.29 -22.98
C LEU A 23 -16.84 -0.37 -22.13
N ARG A 24 -16.39 0.76 -22.67
CA ARG A 24 -15.65 1.79 -21.93
C ARG A 24 -16.46 2.42 -20.82
N ILE A 25 -17.73 2.74 -21.07
CA ILE A 25 -18.66 3.18 -20.02
C ILE A 25 -18.88 2.04 -19.01
N GLY A 26 -19.01 0.80 -19.49
CA GLY A 26 -19.11 -0.39 -18.65
C GLY A 26 -17.91 -0.59 -17.71
N ALA A 27 -16.70 -0.24 -18.16
CA ALA A 27 -15.47 -0.36 -17.37
C ALA A 27 -15.53 0.41 -16.05
N ILE A 28 -16.18 1.59 -16.02
CA ILE A 28 -16.39 2.37 -14.79
C ILE A 28 -17.05 1.51 -13.72
N PHE A 29 -18.13 0.81 -14.09
CA PHE A 29 -18.89 -0.02 -13.15
C PHE A 29 -18.19 -1.34 -12.81
N ILE A 30 -17.52 -1.95 -13.78
CA ILE A 30 -16.79 -3.19 -13.58
C ILE A 30 -15.64 -2.95 -12.59
N VAL A 31 -14.79 -1.95 -12.86
CA VAL A 31 -13.65 -1.61 -12.00
C VAL A 31 -14.13 -1.14 -10.63
N LEU A 32 -15.21 -0.34 -10.55
CA LEU A 32 -15.80 0.05 -9.27
C LEU A 32 -16.22 -1.18 -8.44
N ALA A 33 -16.93 -2.13 -9.07
CA ALA A 33 -17.43 -3.31 -8.36
C ALA A 33 -16.29 -4.22 -7.90
N THR A 34 -15.29 -4.47 -8.74
CA THR A 34 -14.18 -5.39 -8.41
C THR A 34 -13.21 -4.78 -7.40
N SER A 35 -12.90 -3.49 -7.51
CA SER A 35 -12.06 -2.77 -6.55
C SER A 35 -12.73 -2.62 -5.19
N ALA A 36 -14.04 -2.33 -5.15
CA ALA A 36 -14.82 -2.30 -3.92
C ALA A 36 -14.88 -3.69 -3.27
N PHE A 37 -15.07 -4.75 -4.06
CA PHE A 37 -14.99 -6.12 -3.57
C PHE A 37 -13.61 -6.43 -2.98
N GLY A 38 -12.53 -6.13 -3.72
CA GLY A 38 -11.16 -6.39 -3.28
C GLY A 38 -10.80 -5.69 -1.97
N THR A 39 -11.14 -4.41 -1.82
CA THR A 39 -10.83 -3.63 -0.60
C THR A 39 -11.77 -3.89 0.56
N LEU A 40 -13.08 -3.97 0.34
CA LEU A 40 -14.04 -4.08 1.44
C LEU A 40 -14.07 -5.49 2.03
N LEU A 41 -13.78 -6.53 1.25
CA LEU A 41 -13.75 -7.92 1.72
C LEU A 41 -12.86 -8.10 2.97
N PRO A 42 -11.55 -7.78 2.96
CA PRO A 42 -10.69 -7.92 4.15
C PRO A 42 -11.11 -6.99 5.31
N ILE A 43 -11.68 -5.81 5.04
CA ILE A 43 -12.13 -4.87 6.09
C ILE A 43 -13.35 -5.41 6.83
N ILE A 44 -14.37 -5.82 6.09
CA ILE A 44 -15.62 -6.37 6.63
C ILE A 44 -15.30 -7.65 7.42
N THR A 45 -14.47 -8.52 6.84
CA THR A 45 -14.15 -9.83 7.43
C THR A 45 -13.20 -9.72 8.63
N GLY A 46 -12.27 -8.78 8.64
CA GLY A 46 -11.35 -8.54 9.75
C GLY A 46 -11.99 -7.83 10.94
N ARG A 47 -13.03 -7.01 10.73
CA ARG A 47 -13.64 -6.18 11.81
C ARG A 47 -14.97 -6.70 12.36
N ILE A 48 -15.76 -7.42 11.57
CA ILE A 48 -17.05 -7.95 12.05
C ILE A 48 -16.84 -9.27 12.78
N LYS A 49 -16.92 -9.20 14.12
CA LYS A 49 -16.92 -10.38 14.99
C LYS A 49 -18.18 -11.22 14.68
N GLY A 50 -18.01 -12.38 14.04
CA GLY A 50 -19.10 -13.34 13.81
C GLY A 50 -19.26 -13.88 12.39
N LEU A 51 -18.51 -13.37 11.40
CA LEU A 51 -18.53 -13.91 10.03
C LEU A 51 -17.82 -15.27 9.86
N GLY A 52 -17.15 -15.76 10.91
CA GLY A 52 -16.63 -17.14 10.96
C GLY A 52 -15.49 -17.45 9.99
N LEU A 53 -14.84 -16.45 9.38
CA LEU A 53 -13.68 -16.72 8.52
C LEU A 53 -12.47 -17.11 9.36
N PRO A 54 -11.77 -18.20 9.02
CA PRO A 54 -10.62 -18.66 9.78
C PRO A 54 -9.43 -17.70 9.61
N LYS A 55 -8.62 -17.53 10.66
CA LYS A 55 -7.43 -16.65 10.67
C LYS A 55 -6.52 -16.86 9.46
N ILE A 56 -6.41 -18.10 8.98
CA ILE A 56 -5.62 -18.47 7.81
C ILE A 56 -6.05 -17.72 6.54
N PHE A 57 -7.33 -17.43 6.36
CA PHE A 57 -7.82 -16.66 5.22
C PHE A 57 -7.30 -15.22 5.28
N TYR A 58 -7.38 -14.59 6.44
CA TYR A 58 -6.88 -13.23 6.64
C TYR A 58 -5.37 -13.16 6.43
N ASP A 59 -4.62 -14.10 7.02
CA ASP A 59 -3.17 -14.22 6.81
C ASP A 59 -2.83 -14.42 5.32
N THR A 60 -3.61 -15.24 4.59
CA THR A 60 -3.43 -15.44 3.13
C THR A 60 -3.52 -14.10 2.40
N VAL A 61 -4.62 -13.37 2.60
CA VAL A 61 -4.89 -12.10 1.91
C VAL A 61 -3.83 -11.07 2.26
N LYS A 62 -3.43 -11.02 3.54
CA LYS A 62 -2.40 -10.13 4.06
C LYS A 62 -1.04 -10.34 3.36
N TYR A 63 -0.53 -11.57 3.36
CA TYR A 63 0.78 -11.88 2.78
C TYR A 63 0.77 -11.82 1.25
N PHE A 64 -0.31 -12.30 0.62
CA PHE A 64 -0.54 -12.15 -0.81
C PHE A 64 -0.49 -10.67 -1.22
N GLY A 65 -1.24 -9.83 -0.49
CA GLY A 65 -1.27 -8.38 -0.72
C GLY A 65 0.08 -7.69 -0.59
N SER A 66 0.91 -8.09 0.38
CA SER A 66 2.28 -7.56 0.49
C SER A 66 3.11 -7.85 -0.76
N GLY A 67 2.98 -9.06 -1.33
CA GLY A 67 3.62 -9.42 -2.59
C GLY A 67 3.10 -8.59 -3.77
N VAL A 68 1.78 -8.39 -3.84
CA VAL A 68 1.14 -7.56 -4.86
C VAL A 68 1.67 -6.13 -4.82
N ILE A 69 1.72 -5.49 -3.65
CA ILE A 69 2.18 -4.09 -3.49
C ILE A 69 3.64 -3.95 -3.94
N VAL A 70 4.52 -4.89 -3.55
CA VAL A 70 5.92 -4.88 -3.98
C VAL A 70 6.05 -5.05 -5.49
N ALA A 71 5.30 -5.97 -6.09
CA ALA A 71 5.30 -6.14 -7.54
C ALA A 71 4.69 -4.95 -8.29
N THR A 72 3.68 -4.28 -7.73
CA THR A 72 3.11 -3.02 -8.26
C THR A 72 4.21 -1.96 -8.33
N ALA A 73 4.97 -1.78 -7.25
CA ALA A 73 6.05 -0.80 -7.18
C ALA A 73 7.13 -1.01 -8.26
N PHE A 74 7.54 -2.26 -8.49
CA PHE A 74 8.58 -2.57 -9.48
C PHE A 74 8.06 -2.60 -10.91
N ILE A 75 6.95 -3.30 -11.17
CA ILE A 75 6.50 -3.64 -12.52
C ILE A 75 5.53 -2.61 -13.09
N HIS A 76 4.59 -2.13 -12.29
CA HIS A 76 3.51 -1.25 -12.76
C HIS A 76 3.75 0.23 -12.44
N LEU A 77 4.88 0.54 -11.82
CA LEU A 77 5.24 1.93 -11.48
C LEU A 77 6.64 2.25 -11.95
N LEU A 78 7.64 1.56 -11.41
CA LEU A 78 9.02 1.88 -11.76
C LEU A 78 9.34 1.54 -13.22
N ALA A 79 8.96 0.36 -13.71
CA ALA A 79 9.20 -0.04 -15.09
C ALA A 79 8.43 0.84 -16.10
N GLU A 80 7.14 1.11 -15.87
CA GLU A 80 6.37 2.05 -16.71
C GLU A 80 7.01 3.43 -16.74
N ALA A 81 7.47 3.94 -15.59
CA ALA A 81 8.17 5.22 -15.54
C ALA A 81 9.51 5.23 -16.29
N PHE A 82 10.21 4.09 -16.37
CA PHE A 82 11.38 3.96 -17.24
C PHE A 82 10.98 4.13 -18.70
N GLU A 83 9.94 3.45 -19.16
CA GLU A 83 9.47 3.53 -20.55
C GLU A 83 9.00 4.95 -20.91
N GLU A 84 8.27 5.61 -20.00
CA GLU A 84 7.77 6.97 -20.21
C GLU A 84 8.89 8.03 -20.23
N LEU A 85 9.87 7.95 -19.33
CA LEU A 85 10.95 8.94 -19.22
C LEU A 85 12.15 8.68 -20.15
N SER A 86 12.23 7.50 -20.78
CA SER A 86 13.27 7.16 -21.76
C SER A 86 12.79 7.21 -23.22
N ASN A 87 11.57 7.71 -23.46
CA ASN A 87 11.01 7.81 -24.81
C ASN A 87 11.78 8.82 -25.68
N GLU A 88 12.72 8.33 -26.49
CA GLU A 88 13.58 9.14 -27.37
C GLU A 88 12.83 9.87 -28.49
N GLU A 89 11.62 9.40 -28.86
CA GLU A 89 10.82 10.03 -29.91
C GLU A 89 10.24 11.37 -29.44
N CYS A 90 9.86 11.44 -28.16
CA CYS A 90 9.19 12.60 -27.57
C CYS A 90 10.07 13.43 -26.62
N LEU A 91 11.14 12.85 -26.07
CA LEU A 91 12.06 13.48 -25.11
C LEU A 91 13.42 13.74 -25.74
N SER A 92 14.02 14.88 -25.39
CA SER A 92 15.34 15.27 -25.87
C SER A 92 16.15 16.00 -24.80
N GLY A 93 17.48 16.04 -24.99
CA GLY A 93 18.41 16.69 -24.07
C GLY A 93 18.56 15.90 -22.77
N ALA A 94 18.51 16.60 -21.64
CA ALA A 94 18.84 16.04 -20.32
C ALA A 94 18.04 14.80 -19.93
N TRP A 95 16.82 14.62 -20.48
CA TRP A 95 16.00 13.43 -20.23
C TRP A 95 16.62 12.14 -20.77
N ASN A 96 17.39 12.21 -21.86
CA ASN A 96 18.03 11.04 -22.49
C ASN A 96 19.47 10.84 -22.01
N ASP A 97 20.02 11.79 -21.25
CA ASP A 97 21.41 11.73 -20.76
C ASP A 97 21.55 10.87 -19.47
N TYR A 98 20.44 10.58 -18.80
CA TYR A 98 20.41 9.90 -17.51
C TYR A 98 19.07 9.21 -17.27
N ASP A 99 19.11 8.05 -16.61
CA ASP A 99 17.89 7.34 -16.18
C ASP A 99 17.26 8.08 -15.00
N TRP A 100 16.36 9.03 -15.29
CA TRP A 100 15.69 9.83 -14.27
C TRP A 100 14.72 9.03 -13.39
N SER A 101 14.09 7.99 -13.95
CA SER A 101 13.11 7.17 -13.23
C SER A 101 13.65 6.57 -11.91
N PRO A 102 14.78 5.83 -11.90
CA PRO A 102 15.32 5.25 -10.68
C PRO A 102 15.82 6.30 -9.70
N ALA A 103 16.35 7.44 -10.18
CA ALA A 103 16.80 8.51 -9.29
C ALA A 103 15.64 9.22 -8.59
N LEU A 104 14.52 9.43 -9.28
CA LEU A 104 13.30 9.98 -8.69
C LEU A 104 12.69 8.99 -7.68
N ALA A 105 12.68 7.70 -8.00
CA ALA A 105 12.24 6.66 -7.07
C ALA A 105 13.14 6.59 -5.82
N GLU A 106 14.46 6.65 -5.98
CA GLU A 106 15.43 6.71 -4.87
C GLU A 106 15.22 7.96 -4.01
N ALA A 107 15.06 9.13 -4.63
CA ALA A 107 14.77 10.38 -3.91
C ALA A 107 13.48 10.28 -3.11
N SER A 108 12.44 9.65 -3.66
CA SER A 108 11.17 9.39 -2.99
C SER A 108 11.33 8.45 -1.78
N VAL A 109 12.10 7.36 -1.92
CA VAL A 109 12.42 6.44 -0.81
C VAL A 109 13.09 7.19 0.34
N PHE A 110 14.12 8.00 0.06
CA PHE A 110 14.77 8.78 1.10
C PHE A 110 13.86 9.84 1.71
N PHE A 111 13.03 10.49 0.89
CA PHE A 111 12.07 11.46 1.37
C PHE A 111 11.09 10.83 2.37
N ILE A 112 10.50 9.68 2.05
CA ILE A 112 9.58 8.97 2.95
C ILE A 112 10.32 8.51 4.21
N PHE A 113 11.49 7.90 4.09
CA PHE A 113 12.30 7.49 5.24
C PHE A 113 12.58 8.65 6.19
N PHE A 114 13.03 9.80 5.68
CA PHE A 114 13.29 10.97 6.50
C PHE A 114 12.00 11.57 7.05
N ALA A 115 10.91 11.62 6.27
CA ALA A 115 9.62 12.11 6.72
C ALA A 115 9.10 11.30 7.91
N GLU A 116 9.18 9.97 7.84
CA GLU A 116 8.84 9.08 8.95
C GLU A 116 9.76 9.27 10.15
N LEU A 117 11.09 9.33 9.94
CA LEU A 117 12.05 9.56 11.02
C LEU A 117 11.76 10.87 11.77
N TRP A 118 11.46 11.95 11.04
CA TRP A 118 11.11 13.24 11.62
C TRP A 118 9.74 13.23 12.29
N ALA A 119 8.74 12.60 11.68
CA ALA A 119 7.41 12.44 12.26
C ALA A 119 7.48 11.69 13.60
N SER A 120 8.22 10.57 13.63
CA SER A 120 8.53 9.81 14.84
C SER A 120 9.22 10.66 15.91
N ARG A 121 10.27 11.41 15.54
CA ARG A 121 10.98 12.27 16.51
C ARG A 121 10.13 13.40 17.06
N LEU A 122 9.34 14.06 16.22
CA LEU A 122 8.46 15.15 16.64
C LEU A 122 7.33 14.61 17.52
N GLY A 123 6.75 13.46 17.16
CA GLY A 123 5.79 12.74 17.99
C GLY A 123 6.35 12.45 19.39
N ASN A 124 7.56 11.89 19.45
CA ASN A 124 8.24 11.59 20.72
C ASN A 124 8.49 12.84 21.57
N LYS A 125 9.00 13.92 20.99
CA LYS A 125 9.22 15.19 21.72
C LYS A 125 7.92 15.83 22.19
N TYR A 126 6.86 15.74 21.40
CA TYR A 126 5.54 16.26 21.76
C TYR A 126 4.94 15.51 22.96
N LEU A 127 5.11 14.19 23.00
CA LEU A 127 4.70 13.35 24.12
C LEU A 127 5.53 13.60 25.38
N GLN A 128 6.85 13.67 25.27
CA GLN A 128 7.75 13.97 26.39
C GLN A 128 7.44 15.32 27.05
N ARG A 129 7.09 16.35 26.27
CA ARG A 129 6.68 17.66 26.79
C ARG A 129 5.39 17.62 27.62
N ARG A 130 4.58 16.58 27.48
CA ARG A 130 3.37 16.35 28.29
C ARG A 130 3.64 15.47 29.51
N GLY A 131 4.90 15.21 29.86
CA GLY A 131 5.29 14.40 31.01
C GLY A 131 5.07 12.91 30.80
N LEU A 132 4.98 12.48 29.54
CA LEU A 132 4.79 11.09 29.15
C LEU A 132 6.15 10.54 28.75
N GLU A 133 6.85 9.95 29.73
CA GLU A 133 8.18 9.36 29.52
C GLU A 133 8.03 8.03 28.78
N TYR A 134 8.82 7.86 27.74
CA TYR A 134 8.81 6.70 26.84
C TYR A 134 9.96 5.79 27.25
N ASP A 135 9.65 4.64 27.86
CA ASP A 135 10.63 3.58 28.07
C ASP A 135 10.84 2.82 26.76
N ASN A 136 12.07 2.88 26.25
CA ASN A 136 12.49 2.20 25.01
C ASN A 136 12.74 0.69 25.22
N HIS A 137 12.09 0.09 26.21
CA HIS A 137 12.18 -1.35 26.47
C HIS A 137 11.19 -2.06 25.54
N GLY A 138 11.75 -2.80 24.59
CA GLY A 138 11.03 -3.35 23.44
C GLY A 138 9.73 -4.05 23.81
N HIS A 139 8.61 -3.48 23.40
CA HIS A 139 7.36 -4.19 23.24
C HIS A 139 6.58 -3.65 22.03
N GLU A 140 6.47 -4.55 21.05
CA GLU A 140 5.44 -4.73 20.03
C GLU A 140 4.52 -3.53 19.72
N GLY A 141 4.70 -2.97 18.53
CA GLY A 141 3.67 -2.12 17.91
C GLY A 141 4.18 -1.33 16.71
N ILE A 142 4.05 -1.94 15.54
CA ILE A 142 3.95 -1.46 14.16
C ILE A 142 4.10 0.05 13.91
N GLY A 143 4.92 0.40 12.91
CA GLY A 143 4.97 1.68 12.19
C GLY A 143 6.20 2.51 12.52
N GLY A 144 7.02 2.79 11.51
CA GLY A 144 8.19 3.68 11.58
C GLY A 144 9.47 2.99 12.09
N ILE A 145 10.36 2.63 11.17
CA ILE A 145 11.71 2.09 11.46
C ILE A 145 12.67 3.20 11.91
N ALA A 146 12.20 4.09 12.79
CA ALA A 146 13.03 5.03 13.53
C ALA A 146 13.55 4.42 14.86
N GLY A 147 13.40 3.10 15.04
CA GLY A 147 14.11 2.33 16.07
C GLY A 147 15.55 2.07 15.63
N SER A 148 16.45 2.94 16.06
CA SER A 148 17.88 2.96 15.76
C SER A 148 18.57 1.59 15.80
N HIS A 149 19.18 1.18 14.68
CA HIS A 149 20.42 0.42 14.72
C HIS A 149 21.50 1.33 15.33
N GLY A 150 21.88 1.09 16.58
CA GLY A 150 22.90 1.91 17.24
C GLY A 150 23.20 1.50 18.68
N ALA A 151 24.27 0.71 18.82
CA ALA A 151 25.09 0.46 20.01
C ALA A 151 24.39 -0.10 21.26
N GLU A 152 24.55 -1.41 21.45
CA GLU A 152 24.80 -1.96 22.77
C GLU A 152 25.85 -1.08 23.48
N THR A 153 25.45 -0.39 24.54
CA THR A 153 26.38 0.09 25.56
C THR A 153 25.94 -0.52 26.87
N HIS A 154 26.44 -1.73 27.07
CA HIS A 154 26.65 -2.29 28.39
C HIS A 154 27.41 -1.24 29.22
N ASN A 155 26.85 -0.82 30.35
CA ASN A 155 27.68 -0.30 31.43
C ASN A 155 27.23 -0.93 32.75
N PRO A 156 28.01 -1.87 33.30
CA PRO A 156 27.82 -2.40 34.64
C PRO A 156 28.51 -1.47 35.65
N GLU A 157 27.91 -1.21 36.82
CA GLU A 157 28.55 -0.93 38.14
C GLU A 157 27.49 -0.38 39.12
N THR A 158 26.88 -1.20 40.01
CA THR A 158 27.29 -1.66 41.39
C THR A 158 26.90 -0.67 42.53
N PRO A 159 26.86 -1.03 43.84
CA PRO A 159 26.80 -2.34 44.56
C PRO A 159 25.61 -2.42 45.58
N HIS A 160 25.25 -3.55 46.21
CA HIS A 160 25.64 -4.01 47.58
C HIS A 160 24.87 -5.33 47.88
N LEU A 161 25.52 -6.49 48.04
CA LEU A 161 26.08 -7.14 49.26
C LEU A 161 25.08 -7.62 50.36
N HIS A 162 24.86 -8.95 50.35
CA HIS A 162 24.73 -9.93 51.46
C HIS A 162 23.77 -9.80 52.66
N ASP A 163 23.20 -10.98 52.97
CA ASP A 163 22.78 -11.57 54.26
C ASP A 163 21.32 -11.44 54.75
N ALA A 164 20.70 -12.61 54.93
CA ALA A 164 19.51 -12.85 55.74
C ALA A 164 19.90 -12.90 57.25
N PRO A 165 18.98 -12.65 58.21
CA PRO A 165 18.02 -13.69 58.60
C PRO A 165 16.60 -13.19 58.99
N ALA A 166 15.72 -14.16 59.24
CA ALA A 166 14.28 -14.09 59.50
C ALA A 166 13.83 -13.21 60.69
N ALA A 167 12.66 -12.55 60.57
CA ALA A 167 11.61 -12.51 61.60
C ALA A 167 10.31 -11.79 61.16
N THR A 168 9.19 -12.45 61.48
CA THR A 168 7.87 -11.94 61.91
C THR A 168 6.84 -11.34 60.94
N ILE A 169 5.66 -11.95 61.05
CA ILE A 169 4.32 -11.62 60.55
C ILE A 169 3.89 -10.22 60.99
N GLY A 170 3.30 -9.46 60.05
CA GLY A 170 2.68 -8.16 60.32
C GLY A 170 1.80 -7.70 59.16
N ASP A 171 0.53 -8.10 59.22
CA ASP A 171 -0.57 -7.71 58.36
C ASP A 171 -0.68 -6.18 58.22
N ARG A 172 -0.43 -5.64 57.02
CA ARG A 172 -0.75 -4.25 56.65
C ARG A 172 -1.23 -4.16 55.20
N LYS A 173 -2.55 -4.14 55.09
CA LYS A 173 -3.36 -3.63 53.97
C LYS A 173 -2.83 -2.27 53.51
N SER A 174 -2.16 -2.21 52.36
CA SER A 174 -1.82 -0.97 51.65
C SER A 174 -2.44 -0.99 50.26
N ALA A 175 -3.16 0.09 49.97
CA ALA A 175 -3.99 0.31 48.80
C ALA A 175 -3.25 0.07 47.48
N GLU A 176 -3.97 -0.58 46.56
CA GLU A 176 -3.64 -0.69 45.15
C GLU A 176 -3.40 0.69 44.54
N THR A 177 -2.22 0.89 43.96
CA THR A 177 -1.97 1.94 42.95
C THR A 177 -1.83 1.26 41.60
N ASN A 178 -2.96 0.98 40.94
CA ASN A 178 -3.04 0.42 39.58
C ASN A 178 -2.89 1.50 38.48
N ASP A 179 -2.47 2.72 38.84
CA ASP A 179 -2.56 3.88 37.95
C ASP A 179 -1.32 4.07 37.06
N VAL A 180 -0.17 3.47 37.39
CA VAL A 180 1.08 3.68 36.63
C VAL A 180 1.20 2.72 35.44
N GLU A 181 0.74 1.48 35.59
CA GLU A 181 0.81 0.46 34.53
C GLU A 181 -0.19 0.74 33.40
N SER A 182 -1.43 1.15 33.72
CA SER A 182 -2.46 1.46 32.71
C SER A 182 -2.14 2.70 31.85
N VAL A 183 -1.41 3.66 32.42
CA VAL A 183 -0.96 4.87 31.71
C VAL A 183 0.18 4.53 30.76
N HIS A 184 1.16 3.72 31.16
CA HIS A 184 2.23 3.23 30.27
C HIS A 184 1.68 2.43 29.08
N THR A 185 0.71 1.54 29.30
CA THR A 185 0.11 0.74 28.21
C THR A 185 -0.71 1.61 27.25
N ALA A 186 -1.45 2.59 27.75
CA ALA A 186 -2.26 3.49 26.92
C ALA A 186 -1.40 4.43 26.04
N HIS A 187 -0.22 4.82 26.52
CA HIS A 187 0.67 5.74 25.79
C HIS A 187 1.55 5.06 24.73
N SER A 188 2.07 3.86 25.00
CA SER A 188 2.74 3.05 23.96
C SER A 188 1.76 2.69 22.83
N TYR A 189 0.52 2.34 23.21
CA TYR A 189 -0.57 2.08 22.26
C TYR A 189 -0.87 3.28 21.35
N SER A 190 -0.84 4.51 21.88
CA SER A 190 -1.14 5.72 21.09
C SER A 190 -0.06 6.04 20.05
N TYR A 191 1.22 5.86 20.35
CA TYR A 191 2.30 6.15 19.41
C TYR A 191 2.36 5.09 18.30
N ASN A 192 2.31 3.81 18.68
CA ASN A 192 2.27 2.68 17.74
C ASN A 192 1.04 2.77 16.82
N THR A 193 -0.11 3.24 17.34
CA THR A 193 -1.29 3.51 16.50
C THR A 193 -1.04 4.64 15.50
N MET A 194 -0.39 5.74 15.90
CA MET A 194 -0.14 6.87 15.01
C MET A 194 0.84 6.53 13.89
N SER A 195 1.88 5.75 14.17
CA SER A 195 2.83 5.33 13.17
C SER A 195 2.25 4.29 12.20
N MET A 196 1.42 3.34 12.68
CA MET A 196 0.60 2.47 11.81
C MET A 196 -0.27 3.25 10.85
N VAL A 197 -1.00 4.23 11.37
CA VAL A 197 -1.91 5.07 10.57
C VAL A 197 -1.11 5.88 9.55
N THR A 198 0.06 6.38 9.94
CA THR A 198 0.94 7.14 9.05
C THR A 198 1.46 6.27 7.90
N GLY A 199 1.98 5.06 8.20
CA GLY A 199 2.46 4.13 7.16
C GLY A 199 1.34 3.70 6.20
N VAL A 200 0.17 3.34 6.72
CA VAL A 200 -0.99 3.01 5.87
C VAL A 200 -1.46 4.22 5.05
N ALA A 201 -1.40 5.44 5.59
CA ALA A 201 -1.74 6.64 4.84
C ALA A 201 -0.72 6.97 3.74
N ILE A 202 0.58 6.72 3.98
CA ILE A 202 1.64 6.87 2.97
C ILE A 202 1.46 5.82 1.85
N LEU A 203 1.19 4.57 2.23
CA LEU A 203 0.84 3.49 1.31
C LEU A 203 -0.35 3.89 0.43
N GLU A 204 -1.44 4.30 1.08
CA GLU A 204 -2.69 4.68 0.42
C GLU A 204 -2.46 5.86 -0.53
N PHE A 205 -1.68 6.86 -0.13
CA PHE A 205 -1.35 8.00 -0.98
C PHE A 205 -0.64 7.60 -2.28
N GLY A 206 0.37 6.72 -2.21
CA GLY A 206 1.07 6.24 -3.42
C GLY A 206 0.13 5.42 -4.33
N VAL A 207 -0.63 4.50 -3.74
CA VAL A 207 -1.59 3.64 -4.44
C VAL A 207 -2.67 4.48 -5.14
N LEU A 208 -3.19 5.54 -4.50
CA LEU A 208 -4.23 6.39 -5.07
C LEU A 208 -3.75 7.15 -6.32
N PHE A 209 -2.51 7.64 -6.32
CA PHE A 209 -1.95 8.30 -7.51
C PHE A 209 -1.75 7.33 -8.66
N HIS A 210 -1.20 6.16 -8.38
CA HIS A 210 -1.04 5.10 -9.38
C HIS A 210 -2.39 4.72 -10.00
N SER A 211 -3.39 4.48 -9.14
CA SER A 211 -4.76 4.14 -9.55
C SER A 211 -5.44 5.24 -10.37
N ALA A 212 -5.11 6.51 -10.11
CA ALA A 212 -5.61 7.64 -10.91
C ALA A 212 -5.02 7.64 -12.33
N ILE A 213 -3.71 7.41 -12.46
CA ILE A 213 -3.01 7.32 -13.77
C ILE A 213 -3.55 6.12 -14.55
N LEU A 214 -3.62 4.94 -13.92
CA LEU A 214 -4.20 3.74 -14.52
C LEU A 214 -5.63 3.96 -15.05
N GLY A 215 -6.46 4.68 -14.29
CA GLY A 215 -7.82 5.00 -14.72
C GLY A 215 -7.86 5.88 -15.97
N LEU A 216 -6.97 6.87 -16.05
CA LEU A 216 -6.83 7.74 -17.22
C LEU A 216 -6.34 6.96 -18.43
N THR A 217 -5.26 6.19 -18.29
CA THR A 217 -4.65 5.37 -19.35
C THR A 217 -5.62 4.34 -19.90
N LEU A 218 -6.36 3.62 -19.05
CA LEU A 218 -7.39 2.68 -19.49
C LEU A 218 -8.49 3.37 -20.30
N ALA A 219 -8.82 4.63 -19.99
CA ALA A 219 -9.84 5.36 -20.74
C ALA A 219 -9.32 5.89 -22.07
N THR A 220 -8.04 6.27 -22.17
CA THR A 220 -7.45 6.91 -23.36
C THR A 220 -6.84 5.93 -24.35
N THR A 221 -6.37 4.76 -23.88
CA THR A 221 -5.74 3.68 -24.67
C THR A 221 -6.49 3.35 -25.96
N ALA A 222 -5.75 2.87 -26.96
CA ALA A 222 -6.26 2.45 -28.25
C ALA A 222 -7.38 1.39 -28.14
N SER A 223 -8.23 1.31 -29.16
CA SER A 223 -9.46 0.50 -29.09
C SER A 223 -9.23 -1.00 -29.16
N ASP A 224 -8.16 -1.41 -29.83
CA ASP A 224 -7.68 -2.78 -29.98
C ASP A 224 -7.04 -3.34 -28.70
N GLU A 225 -6.33 -2.51 -27.93
CA GLU A 225 -5.68 -2.91 -26.67
C GLU A 225 -6.62 -2.86 -25.46
N PHE A 226 -7.60 -1.96 -25.49
CA PHE A 226 -8.52 -1.69 -24.38
C PHE A 226 -9.13 -2.94 -23.75
N ARG A 227 -9.50 -3.95 -24.54
CA ARG A 227 -10.17 -5.15 -24.01
C ARG A 227 -9.22 -5.98 -23.14
N VAL A 228 -7.97 -6.10 -23.55
CA VAL A 228 -6.95 -6.84 -22.79
C VAL A 228 -6.61 -6.04 -21.54
N LEU A 229 -6.33 -4.75 -21.70
CA LEU A 229 -6.01 -3.86 -20.58
C LEU A 229 -7.13 -3.81 -19.54
N LEU A 230 -8.40 -3.78 -19.97
CA LEU A 230 -9.54 -3.84 -19.04
C LEU A 230 -9.54 -5.11 -18.19
N ILE A 231 -9.29 -6.28 -18.80
CA ILE A 231 -9.25 -7.54 -18.06
C ILE A 231 -8.09 -7.51 -17.06
N VAL A 232 -6.92 -7.06 -17.49
CA VAL A 232 -5.72 -6.94 -16.65
C VAL A 232 -5.97 -6.00 -15.48
N VAL A 233 -6.46 -4.79 -15.73
CA VAL A 233 -6.76 -3.77 -14.71
C VAL A 233 -7.80 -4.27 -13.71
N VAL A 234 -8.81 -5.03 -14.15
CA VAL A 234 -9.81 -5.60 -13.24
C VAL A 234 -9.17 -6.54 -12.21
N PHE A 235 -8.23 -7.39 -12.61
CA PHE A 235 -7.51 -8.27 -11.69
C PHE A 235 -6.46 -7.50 -10.86
N HIS A 236 -5.74 -6.58 -11.49
CA HIS A 236 -4.77 -5.69 -10.84
C HIS A 236 -5.42 -4.95 -9.66
N GLN A 237 -6.49 -4.20 -9.94
CA GLN A 237 -7.19 -3.38 -8.95
C GLN A 237 -7.87 -4.23 -7.85
N MET A 238 -8.27 -5.47 -8.17
CA MET A 238 -8.80 -6.38 -7.17
C MET A 238 -7.70 -6.88 -6.23
N PHE A 239 -6.54 -7.29 -6.77
CA PHE A 239 -5.42 -7.81 -5.99
C PHE A 239 -4.75 -6.74 -5.13
N GLU A 240 -4.53 -5.56 -5.68
CA GLU A 240 -4.00 -4.42 -4.93
C GLU A 240 -4.99 -3.98 -3.84
N GLY A 241 -6.29 -4.01 -4.16
CA GLY A 241 -7.36 -3.71 -3.21
C GLY A 241 -7.42 -4.70 -2.05
N LEU A 242 -7.20 -5.99 -2.30
CA LEU A 242 -7.10 -7.01 -1.26
C LEU A 242 -5.93 -6.71 -0.29
N GLY A 243 -4.78 -6.29 -0.82
CA GLY A 243 -3.61 -5.92 -0.01
C GLY A 243 -3.84 -4.66 0.83
N LEU A 244 -4.30 -3.58 0.22
CA LEU A 244 -4.64 -2.33 0.92
C LEU A 244 -5.73 -2.56 1.98
N GLY A 245 -6.79 -3.28 1.61
CA GLY A 245 -7.90 -3.58 2.49
C GLY A 245 -7.48 -4.42 3.71
N ALA A 246 -6.54 -5.35 3.55
CA ALA A 246 -5.96 -6.09 4.67
C ALA A 246 -5.26 -5.16 5.67
N ARG A 247 -4.53 -4.14 5.19
CA ARG A 247 -3.86 -3.15 6.04
C ARG A 247 -4.84 -2.23 6.76
N LEU A 248 -5.86 -1.74 6.05
CA LEU A 248 -6.92 -0.93 6.65
C LEU A 248 -7.71 -1.70 7.73
N ALA A 249 -7.90 -3.01 7.54
CA ALA A 249 -8.54 -3.87 8.53
C ALA A 249 -7.75 -3.96 9.85
N GLU A 250 -6.42 -3.93 9.76
CA GLU A 250 -5.48 -4.12 10.88
C GLU A 250 -5.29 -2.87 11.77
N LEU A 251 -5.74 -1.70 11.31
CA LEU A 251 -5.56 -0.43 12.05
C LEU A 251 -6.27 -0.46 13.44
N PRO A 252 -5.54 -0.25 14.56
CA PRO A 252 -6.11 -0.28 15.92
C PRO A 252 -6.85 1.03 16.28
N LEU A 253 -7.75 1.46 15.40
CA LEU A 253 -8.48 2.72 15.52
C LEU A 253 -9.83 2.54 16.23
N LYS A 254 -10.13 3.45 17.16
CA LYS A 254 -11.46 3.59 17.78
C LYS A 254 -12.51 4.06 16.78
N GLN A 255 -12.11 4.88 15.81
CA GLN A 255 -12.95 5.42 14.76
C GLN A 255 -13.15 4.37 13.68
N TRP A 256 -14.29 3.68 13.75
CA TRP A 256 -14.63 2.60 12.84
C TRP A 256 -14.76 3.05 11.38
N TRP A 257 -15.00 4.33 11.10
CA TRP A 257 -15.23 4.86 9.75
C TRP A 257 -13.94 5.05 8.93
N ILE A 258 -12.78 5.22 9.56
CA ILE A 258 -11.51 5.54 8.87
C ILE A 258 -11.14 4.48 7.82
N PRO A 259 -11.13 3.16 8.14
CA PRO A 259 -10.85 2.12 7.15
C PRO A 259 -11.82 2.11 5.97
N TYR A 260 -13.10 2.38 6.21
CA TYR A 260 -14.11 2.41 5.14
C TYR A 260 -13.97 3.66 4.26
N THR A 261 -13.58 4.78 4.84
CA THR A 261 -13.24 5.98 4.07
C THR A 261 -12.03 5.74 3.19
N GLY A 262 -10.97 5.11 3.71
CA GLY A 262 -9.80 4.80 2.89
C GLY A 262 -10.13 3.81 1.75
N ALA A 263 -10.90 2.77 2.05
CA ALA A 263 -11.42 1.87 1.01
C ALA A 263 -12.22 2.62 -0.05
N ALA A 264 -13.09 3.56 0.35
CA ALA A 264 -13.87 4.37 -0.56
C ALA A 264 -13.00 5.28 -1.44
N CYS A 265 -11.96 5.89 -0.87
CA CYS A 265 -10.98 6.64 -1.65
C CYS A 265 -10.35 5.75 -2.73
N TYR A 266 -9.93 4.54 -2.36
CA TYR A 266 -9.35 3.58 -3.30
C TYR A 266 -10.31 3.13 -4.41
N PHE A 267 -11.48 2.58 -4.07
CA PHE A 267 -12.35 2.00 -5.09
C PHE A 267 -13.05 3.05 -5.97
N LEU A 268 -13.08 4.33 -5.55
CA LEU A 268 -13.65 5.42 -6.34
C LEU A 268 -12.65 6.12 -7.25
N ILE A 269 -11.35 6.11 -6.94
CA ILE A 269 -10.37 6.91 -7.70
C ILE A 269 -10.28 6.46 -9.16
N THR A 270 -10.11 5.16 -9.42
CA THR A 270 -9.96 4.63 -10.79
C THR A 270 -11.22 4.87 -11.62
N PRO A 271 -12.45 4.56 -11.17
CA PRO A 271 -13.68 4.87 -11.92
C PRO A 271 -13.86 6.35 -12.21
N VAL A 272 -13.49 7.24 -11.28
CA VAL A 272 -13.53 8.70 -11.51
C VAL A 272 -12.56 9.10 -12.61
N PHE A 273 -11.33 8.59 -12.59
CA PHE A 273 -10.33 8.89 -13.61
C PHE A 273 -10.63 8.23 -14.96
N ILE A 274 -11.29 7.06 -14.99
CA ILE A 274 -11.84 6.50 -16.23
C ILE A 274 -12.89 7.46 -16.80
N ALA A 275 -13.82 7.96 -15.99
CA ALA A 275 -14.85 8.89 -16.46
C ALA A 275 -14.26 10.21 -16.97
N ILE A 276 -13.26 10.77 -16.28
CA ILE A 276 -12.51 11.95 -16.72
C ILE A 276 -11.79 11.65 -18.05
N GLY A 277 -11.08 10.53 -18.12
CA GLY A 277 -10.35 10.10 -19.31
C GLY A 277 -11.25 9.95 -20.54
N LEU A 278 -12.44 9.37 -20.37
CA LEU A 278 -13.44 9.29 -21.45
C LEU A 278 -13.93 10.68 -21.89
N GLY A 279 -14.03 11.63 -20.97
CA GLY A 279 -14.41 13.01 -21.26
C GLY A 279 -13.35 13.79 -22.04
N VAL A 280 -12.06 13.52 -21.78
CA VAL A 280 -10.94 14.24 -22.41
C VAL A 280 -10.30 13.49 -23.58
N ARG A 281 -10.72 12.25 -23.86
CA ARG A 281 -10.07 11.32 -24.79
C ARG A 281 -9.80 11.88 -26.19
N GLU A 282 -10.71 12.66 -26.75
CA GLU A 282 -10.56 13.24 -28.10
C GLU A 282 -9.57 14.42 -28.13
N THR A 283 -9.18 14.93 -26.97
CA THR A 283 -8.34 16.13 -26.81
C THR A 283 -7.02 15.87 -26.08
N TYR A 284 -6.95 14.78 -25.32
CA TYR A 284 -5.78 14.38 -24.57
C TYR A 284 -4.92 13.42 -25.40
N ASN A 285 -3.65 13.76 -25.54
CA ASN A 285 -2.65 12.89 -26.17
C ASN A 285 -1.74 12.35 -25.07
N ASP A 286 -1.91 11.08 -24.71
CA ASP A 286 -1.08 10.35 -23.74
C ASP A 286 0.36 10.16 -24.22
N GLU A 287 0.62 10.23 -25.52
CA GLU A 287 1.96 10.19 -26.10
C GLU A 287 2.63 11.57 -26.20
N SER A 288 1.99 12.63 -25.69
CA SER A 288 2.62 13.96 -25.70
C SER A 288 3.79 14.03 -24.73
N THR A 289 4.83 14.81 -25.07
CA THR A 289 5.99 15.05 -24.20
C THR A 289 5.60 15.44 -22.77
N ALA A 290 4.58 16.29 -22.62
CA ALA A 290 4.10 16.71 -21.30
C ALA A 290 3.42 15.57 -20.53
N ALA A 291 2.63 14.74 -21.20
CA ALA A 291 1.98 13.59 -20.59
C ALA A 291 3.02 12.57 -20.10
N LEU A 292 4.00 12.23 -20.95
CA LEU A 292 5.08 11.30 -20.62
C LEU A 292 5.93 11.78 -19.45
N ILE A 293 6.31 13.06 -19.42
CA ILE A 293 7.08 13.62 -18.28
C ILE A 293 6.26 13.57 -16.98
N VAL A 294 4.99 14.00 -17.03
CA VAL A 294 4.15 14.04 -15.82
C VAL A 294 3.87 12.64 -15.31
N SER A 295 3.44 11.72 -16.19
CA SER A 295 3.17 10.33 -15.84
C SER A 295 4.43 9.66 -15.30
N GLY A 296 5.55 9.77 -16.02
CA GLY A 296 6.82 9.16 -15.65
C GLY A 296 7.34 9.66 -14.30
N VAL A 297 7.31 10.97 -14.05
CA VAL A 297 7.71 11.53 -12.74
C VAL A 297 6.78 11.04 -11.62
N LEU A 298 5.47 11.05 -11.83
CA LEU A 298 4.51 10.61 -10.82
C LEU A 298 4.64 9.10 -10.54
N ASN A 299 4.84 8.29 -11.58
CA ASN A 299 5.05 6.84 -11.48
C ASN A 299 6.38 6.51 -10.78
N SER A 300 7.48 7.21 -11.08
CA SER A 300 8.75 7.04 -10.35
C SER A 300 8.62 7.40 -8.87
N LEU A 301 8.00 8.54 -8.56
CA LEU A 301 7.81 8.98 -7.18
C LEU A 301 6.91 8.01 -6.41
N SER A 302 5.78 7.61 -6.99
CA SER A 302 4.87 6.63 -6.40
C SER A 302 5.52 5.26 -6.23
N GLY A 303 6.27 4.80 -7.23
CA GLY A 303 7.07 3.58 -7.18
C GLY A 303 8.05 3.58 -6.01
N GLY A 304 8.75 4.70 -5.78
CA GLY A 304 9.61 4.86 -4.60
C GLY A 304 8.85 4.78 -3.26
N ILE A 305 7.67 5.40 -3.16
CA ILE A 305 6.81 5.31 -1.96
C ILE A 305 6.41 3.86 -1.70
N LEU A 306 5.91 3.16 -2.72
CA LEU A 306 5.47 1.77 -2.59
C LEU A 306 6.62 0.79 -2.39
N LEU A 307 7.82 1.07 -2.91
CA LEU A 307 9.02 0.27 -2.64
C LEU A 307 9.42 0.36 -1.17
N TYR A 308 9.50 1.57 -0.62
CA TYR A 308 9.78 1.75 0.80
C TYR A 308 8.72 1.06 1.64
N THR A 309 7.45 1.38 1.40
CA THR A 309 6.32 0.82 2.14
C THR A 309 6.28 -0.70 2.04
N GLY A 310 6.37 -1.26 0.83
CA GLY A 310 6.27 -2.69 0.58
C GLY A 310 7.43 -3.50 1.17
N LEU A 311 8.67 -3.04 1.00
CA LEU A 311 9.85 -3.76 1.50
C LEU A 311 10.05 -3.55 3.01
N VAL A 312 9.95 -2.31 3.46
CA VAL A 312 10.31 -1.90 4.82
C VAL A 312 9.11 -2.04 5.76
N GLU A 313 7.99 -1.43 5.43
CA GLU A 313 6.82 -1.40 6.33
C GLU A 313 5.98 -2.69 6.28
N LEU A 314 5.93 -3.38 5.14
CA LEU A 314 5.18 -4.62 5.01
C LEU A 314 6.06 -5.85 5.22
N LEU A 315 7.02 -6.13 4.32
CA LEU A 315 7.77 -7.39 4.36
C LEU A 315 8.69 -7.49 5.57
N ALA A 316 9.59 -6.53 5.78
CA ALA A 316 10.54 -6.60 6.90
C ALA A 316 9.81 -6.61 8.25
N HIS A 317 8.77 -5.78 8.40
CA HIS A 317 7.97 -5.78 9.62
C HIS A 317 7.21 -7.10 9.85
N ASP A 318 6.48 -7.59 8.85
CA ASP A 318 5.67 -8.80 9.01
C ASP A 318 6.52 -10.06 9.20
N PHE A 319 7.68 -10.18 8.54
CA PHE A 319 8.51 -11.40 8.57
C PHE A 319 9.69 -11.34 9.54
N ILE A 320 10.41 -10.22 9.61
CA ILE A 320 11.68 -10.11 10.36
C ILE A 320 11.44 -9.56 11.75
N PHE A 321 10.61 -8.53 11.87
CA PHE A 321 10.41 -7.85 13.16
C PHE A 321 9.25 -8.42 13.99
N SER A 322 8.31 -9.13 13.37
CA SER A 322 7.16 -9.69 14.09
C SER A 322 7.57 -10.84 15.04
N SER A 323 7.11 -10.75 16.29
CA SER A 323 7.27 -11.82 17.29
C SER A 323 6.53 -13.10 16.87
N HIS A 324 5.42 -12.94 16.15
CA HIS A 324 4.64 -14.06 15.61
C HIS A 324 5.47 -14.92 14.66
N MET A 325 6.19 -14.32 13.70
CA MET A 325 6.98 -15.07 12.74
C MET A 325 8.25 -15.66 13.34
N LYS A 326 8.86 -14.99 14.32
CA LYS A 326 10.01 -15.52 15.06
C LYS A 326 9.70 -16.82 15.82
N ASN A 327 8.45 -16.96 16.30
CA ASN A 327 8.00 -18.10 17.08
C ASN A 327 7.11 -19.08 16.27
N ALA A 328 6.85 -18.78 14.99
CA ALA A 328 6.04 -19.63 14.12
C ALA A 328 6.81 -20.90 13.70
N SER A 329 6.08 -21.93 13.30
CA SER A 329 6.70 -23.12 12.72
C SER A 329 7.27 -22.84 11.33
N ASP A 330 8.33 -23.55 10.95
CA ASP A 330 8.95 -23.41 9.62
C ASP A 330 7.96 -23.60 8.47
N ILE A 331 6.95 -24.47 8.66
CA ILE A 331 5.88 -24.71 7.68
C ILE A 331 5.01 -23.47 7.51
N TYR A 332 4.69 -22.76 8.59
CA TYR A 332 3.91 -21.53 8.51
C TYR A 332 4.70 -20.41 7.82
N VAL A 333 6.00 -20.29 8.12
CA VAL A 333 6.88 -19.31 7.46
C VAL A 333 7.02 -19.60 5.96
N LEU A 334 7.14 -20.87 5.57
CA LEU A 334 7.16 -21.29 4.16
C LEU A 334 5.83 -20.97 3.48
N TYR A 335 4.71 -21.24 4.13
CA TYR A 335 3.37 -20.90 3.64
C TYR A 335 3.21 -19.39 3.44
N ALA A 336 3.59 -18.57 4.42
CA ALA A 336 3.51 -17.11 4.33
C ALA A 336 4.41 -16.58 3.19
N SER A 337 5.64 -17.09 3.08
CA SER A 337 6.57 -16.77 2.00
C SER A 337 5.99 -17.14 0.62
N PHE A 338 5.35 -18.31 0.52
CA PHE A 338 4.69 -18.73 -0.72
C PHE A 338 3.53 -17.78 -1.10
N CYS A 339 2.72 -17.34 -0.13
CA CYS A 339 1.66 -16.36 -0.39
C CYS A 339 2.21 -15.03 -0.93
N VAL A 340 3.31 -14.52 -0.36
CA VAL A 340 3.98 -13.31 -0.88
C VAL A 340 4.45 -13.51 -2.31
N LEU A 341 5.16 -14.61 -2.59
CA LEU A 341 5.68 -14.91 -3.93
C LEU A 341 4.55 -15.13 -4.95
N LEU A 342 3.44 -15.73 -4.54
CA LEU A 342 2.26 -15.89 -5.38
C LEU A 342 1.64 -14.53 -5.74
N GLY A 343 1.50 -13.63 -4.76
CA GLY A 343 1.00 -12.28 -4.98
C GLY A 343 1.89 -11.49 -5.93
N ALA A 344 3.20 -11.50 -5.68
CA ALA A 344 4.17 -10.83 -6.54
C ALA A 344 4.16 -11.43 -7.96
N GLY A 345 4.18 -12.77 -8.08
CA GLY A 345 4.22 -13.46 -9.37
C GLY A 345 2.96 -13.24 -10.20
N LEU A 346 1.76 -13.28 -9.61
CA LEU A 346 0.52 -12.97 -10.33
C LEU A 346 0.47 -11.51 -10.76
N MET A 347 0.92 -10.59 -9.92
CA MET A 347 0.93 -9.18 -10.24
C MET A 347 1.94 -8.85 -11.35
N SER A 348 3.13 -9.47 -11.34
CA SER A 348 4.09 -9.37 -12.43
C SER A 348 3.58 -10.00 -13.73
N LEU A 349 2.85 -11.12 -13.65
CA LEU A 349 2.23 -11.74 -14.83
C LEU A 349 1.19 -10.83 -15.47
N LEU A 350 0.39 -10.11 -14.66
CA LEU A 350 -0.51 -9.09 -15.17
C LEU A 350 0.24 -7.97 -15.90
N GLY A 351 1.41 -7.55 -15.40
CA GLY A 351 2.24 -6.53 -16.05
C GLY A 351 2.81 -6.97 -17.39
N TYR A 352 3.08 -8.26 -17.59
CA TYR A 352 3.49 -8.78 -18.90
C TYR A 352 2.38 -8.70 -19.97
N TRP A 353 1.10 -8.63 -19.54
CA TRP A 353 -0.06 -8.54 -20.44
C TRP A 353 -0.68 -7.14 -20.50
N ALA A 354 -0.26 -6.23 -19.63
CA ALA A 354 -0.66 -4.83 -19.65
C ALA A 354 -0.04 -4.14 -20.87
#